data_AF-A0A0G0NM48-F1
#
_entry.id   AF-A0A0G0NM48-F1
#
_cell.length_a   1.000
_cell.length_b   1.000
_cell.length_c   1.000
_cell.angle_alpha   90.00
_cell.angle_beta   90.00
_cell.angle_gamma   90.00
#
_symmetry.space_group_name_H-M   'P 1'
#
loop_
_entity.id
_entity.type
_entity.pdbx_description
1 polymer ?
#
loop_
_entity_poly.entity_id
_entity_poly.type
_entity_poly.pdbx_seq_one_letter_code
_entity_poly.pdbx_strand_id
1 'polypeptide(L)'
;MNTKLYSREPEKSKILHRLKIAQGHLDKVVKMVEDDSYCIEVIHQSQAIQSALKKVDEAVLHNHLQCCVLDKVREGVADDKKLIAEVMNVFQKSEN
;
A
#
# COMPACT_ATOMS: atom_id res chain seq x y z
N MET A 1 -9.26 -10.37 11.56
CA MET A 1 -8.53 -9.75 12.68
C MET A 1 -8.36 -8.28 12.36
N ASN A 2 -8.66 -7.38 13.30
CA ASN A 2 -8.57 -5.93 13.08
C ASN A 2 -7.17 -5.46 13.49
N THR A 3 -6.19 -5.71 12.62
CA THR A 3 -4.79 -5.34 12.85
C THR A 3 -4.66 -3.86 12.53
N LYS A 4 -4.72 -2.99 13.56
CA LYS A 4 -4.25 -1.60 13.44
C LYS A 4 -2.89 -1.62 12.75
N LEU A 5 -2.61 -0.62 11.91
CA LEU A 5 -1.28 -0.39 11.32
C LEU A 5 -0.25 -0.19 12.44
N TYR A 6 0.19 -1.28 13.09
CA TYR A 6 1.24 -1.34 14.10
C TYR A 6 2.52 -1.05 13.34
N SER A 7 2.82 0.23 13.22
CA SER A 7 3.97 0.75 12.51
C SER A 7 4.83 1.43 13.55
N ARG A 8 6.11 1.03 13.64
CA ARG A 8 7.09 1.79 14.41
C ARG A 8 7.12 3.21 13.82
N GLU A 9 7.17 4.22 14.68
CA GLU A 9 7.05 5.65 14.33
C GLU A 9 7.87 6.15 13.10
N PRO A 10 9.03 5.57 12.68
CA PRO A 10 9.64 5.96 11.41
C PRO A 10 8.90 5.46 10.15
N GLU A 11 8.34 4.25 10.13
CA GLU A 11 7.78 3.67 8.90
C GLU A 11 6.38 4.18 8.58
N LYS A 12 5.62 4.48 9.62
CA LYS A 12 4.35 5.19 9.47
C LYS A 12 4.52 6.54 8.76
N SER A 13 5.52 7.32 9.18
CA SER A 13 5.81 8.63 8.59
C SER A 13 6.21 8.52 7.12
N LYS A 14 7.06 7.54 6.76
CA LYS A 14 7.46 7.29 5.36
C LYS A 14 6.27 6.85 4.49
N ILE A 15 5.42 5.95 4.99
CA ILE A 15 4.21 5.51 4.28
C ILE A 15 3.27 6.70 4.04
N LEU A 16 3.01 7.50 5.08
CA LEU A 16 2.19 8.71 4.97
C LEU A 16 2.77 9.72 3.98
N HIS A 17 4.09 9.93 3.99
CA HIS A 17 4.74 10.82 3.04
C HIS A 17 4.54 10.38 1.59
N ARG A 18 4.71 9.08 1.29
CA ARG A 18 4.47 8.52 -0.05
C ARG A 18 3.00 8.63 -0.46
N LEU A 19 2.07 8.37 0.46
CA LEU A 19 0.64 8.54 0.22
C LEU A 19 0.27 10.00 -0.10
N LYS A 20 0.83 10.98 0.61
CA LYS A 20 0.62 12.40 0.31
C LYS A 20 1.14 12.80 -1.06
N ILE A 21 2.26 12.22 -1.51
CA ILE A 21 2.76 12.42 -2.87
C ILE A 21 1.76 11.86 -3.88
N ALA A 22 1.34 10.59 -3.71
CA ALA A 22 0.34 9.96 -4.58
C ALA A 22 -0.99 10.74 -4.63
N GLN A 23 -1.42 11.30 -3.50
CA GLN A 23 -2.59 12.19 -3.42
C GLN A 23 -2.41 13.43 -4.30
N GLY A 24 -1.26 14.11 -4.24
CA GLY A 24 -1.01 15.27 -5.11
C GLY A 24 -1.00 14.93 -6.60
N HIS A 25 -0.55 13.73 -6.97
CA HIS A 25 -0.68 13.23 -8.35
C HIS A 25 -2.14 12.96 -8.73
N LEU A 26 -2.94 12.40 -7.83
CA LEU A 26 -4.37 12.18 -8.05
C LEU A 26 -5.11 13.51 -8.24
N ASP A 27 -4.84 14.51 -7.39
CA ASP A 27 -5.41 15.85 -7.53
C ASP A 27 -5.07 16.47 -8.89
N LYS A 28 -3.85 16.23 -9.40
CA LYS A 28 -3.46 16.64 -10.75
C LYS A 28 -4.26 15.93 -11.83
N VAL A 29 -4.46 14.60 -11.72
CA VAL A 29 -5.28 13.84 -12.68
C VAL A 29 -6.71 14.35 -12.71
N VAL A 30 -7.30 14.65 -11.56
CA VAL A 30 -8.65 15.24 -11.47
C VAL A 30 -8.71 16.54 -12.26
N LYS A 31 -7.77 17.48 -12.01
CA LYS A 31 -7.70 18.74 -12.75
C LYS A 31 -7.51 18.53 -14.25
N MET A 32 -6.67 17.58 -14.65
CA MET A 32 -6.47 17.28 -16.06
C MET A 32 -7.77 16.85 -16.76
N VAL A 33 -8.63 16.10 -16.06
CA VAL A 33 -9.96 15.73 -16.58
C VAL A 33 -10.91 16.92 -16.59
N GLU A 34 -10.91 17.75 -15.55
CA GLU A 34 -11.71 18.99 -15.49
C GLU A 34 -11.34 19.98 -16.60
N ASP A 35 -10.06 20.03 -16.98
CA ASP A 35 -9.50 20.93 -17.99
C ASP A 35 -9.51 20.34 -19.42
N ASP A 36 -10.21 19.22 -19.66
CA ASP A 36 -10.25 18.51 -20.96
C ASP A 36 -8.84 18.20 -21.54
N SER A 37 -7.89 17.85 -20.67
CA SER A 37 -6.51 17.53 -21.07
C SER A 37 -6.44 16.30 -21.98
N TYR A 38 -5.37 16.21 -22.77
CA TYR A 38 -5.15 15.10 -23.69
C TYR A 38 -5.17 13.73 -22.99
N CYS A 39 -6.01 12.82 -23.47
CA CYS A 39 -6.32 11.55 -22.83
C CYS A 39 -5.08 10.70 -22.51
N ILE A 40 -4.07 10.69 -23.40
CA ILE A 40 -2.85 9.89 -23.19
C ILE A 40 -2.04 10.41 -22.00
N GLU A 41 -1.99 11.73 -21.80
CA GLU A 41 -1.29 12.31 -20.64
C GLU A 41 -2.02 11.99 -19.33
N VAL A 42 -3.36 11.97 -19.34
CA VAL A 42 -4.17 11.54 -18.18
C VAL A 42 -3.85 10.08 -17.84
N ILE A 43 -3.77 9.20 -18.84
CA ILE A 43 -3.42 7.79 -18.66
C ILE A 43 -2.00 7.65 -18.09
N HIS A 44 -1.01 8.35 -18.63
CA HIS A 44 0.36 8.31 -18.11
C HIS A 44 0.44 8.76 -16.64
N GLN A 45 -0.27 9.84 -16.28
CA GLN A 45 -0.32 10.28 -14.88
C GLN A 45 -1.03 9.29 -13.97
N SER A 46 -2.12 8.68 -14.44
CA SER A 46 -2.81 7.60 -13.71
C SER A 46 -1.90 6.39 -13.46
N GLN A 47 -1.13 5.96 -14.47
CA GLN A 47 -0.16 4.87 -14.34
C GLN A 47 0.98 5.21 -13.35
N ALA A 48 1.40 6.48 -13.30
CA ALA A 48 2.36 6.94 -12.30
C ALA A 48 1.81 6.81 -10.87
N ILE A 49 0.52 7.13 -10.65
CA ILE A 49 -0.16 6.94 -9.36
C ILE A 49 -0.19 5.46 -8.99
N GLN A 50 -0.61 4.58 -9.91
CA GLN A 50 -0.65 3.13 -9.68
C GLN A 50 0.73 2.60 -9.26
N SER A 51 1.79 3.04 -9.94
CA SER A 51 3.17 2.69 -9.60
C SER A 51 3.59 3.20 -8.22
N ALA A 52 3.13 4.39 -7.82
CA ALA A 52 3.40 4.94 -6.49
C ALA A 52 2.66 4.17 -5.40
N LEU A 53 1.39 3.81 -5.63
CA LEU A 53 0.58 3.01 -4.70
C LEU A 53 1.16 1.61 -4.50
N LYS A 54 1.63 0.96 -5.57
CA LYS A 54 2.33 -0.35 -5.46
C LYS A 54 3.51 -0.29 -4.48
N LYS A 55 4.31 0.79 -4.52
CA LYS A 55 5.42 0.98 -3.57
C LYS A 55 4.95 1.25 -2.14
N VAL A 56 3.76 1.84 -1.96
CA VAL A 56 3.15 2.00 -0.64
C VAL A 56 2.72 0.64 -0.11
N ASP A 57 2.07 -0.18 -0.93
CA ASP A 57 1.62 -1.53 -0.55
C ASP A 57 2.80 -2.41 -0.13
N GLU A 58 3.90 -2.38 -0.89
CA GLU A 58 5.14 -3.07 -0.54
C GLU A 58 5.69 -2.62 0.83
N ALA A 59 5.69 -1.32 1.12
CA ALA A 59 6.16 -0.78 2.39
C ALA A 59 5.24 -1.17 3.56
N VAL A 60 3.92 -1.14 3.35
CA VAL A 60 2.92 -1.56 4.35
C VAL A 60 3.06 -3.05 4.65
N LEU A 61 3.18 -3.88 3.60
CA LEU A 61 3.36 -5.33 3.74
C LEU A 61 4.66 -5.66 4.48
N HIS A 62 5.77 -5.03 4.10
CA HIS A 62 7.04 -5.21 4.78
C HIS A 62 6.93 -4.87 6.28
N ASN A 63 6.30 -3.75 6.64
CA ASN A 63 6.06 -3.40 8.03
C ASN A 63 5.16 -4.42 8.75
N HIS A 64 4.11 -4.93 8.09
CA HIS A 64 3.23 -5.96 8.63
C HIS A 64 3.98 -7.26 8.95
N LEU A 65 4.84 -7.72 8.03
CA LEU A 65 5.67 -8.91 8.24
C LEU A 65 6.62 -8.74 9.43
N GLN A 66 7.24 -7.57 9.56
CA GLN A 66 8.22 -7.29 10.63
C GLN A 66 7.60 -7.13 12.02
N CYS A 67 6.40 -6.56 12.12
CA CYS A 67 5.75 -6.30 13.41
C CYS A 67 4.71 -7.38 13.71
N CYS A 68 3.65 -7.47 12.90
CA CYS A 68 2.49 -8.29 13.22
C CYS A 68 2.74 -9.79 13.09
N VAL A 69 3.48 -10.21 12.05
CA VAL A 69 3.73 -11.64 11.79
C VAL A 69 4.88 -12.15 12.65
N LEU A 70 6.03 -11.49 12.62
CA LEU A 70 7.21 -11.95 13.35
C LEU A 70 6.99 -12.00 14.87
N ASP A 71 6.30 -11.01 15.45
CA ASP A 71 6.03 -11.01 16.89
C ASP A 71 5.08 -12.16 17.26
N LYS A 72 4.02 -12.39 16.49
CA LYS A 72 3.08 -13.50 16.72
C LYS A 72 3.71 -14.89 16.59
N VAL A 73 4.61 -15.06 15.61
CA VAL A 73 5.37 -16.31 15.43
C VAL A 73 6.28 -16.54 16.64
N ARG A 74 6.96 -15.50 17.13
CA ARG A 74 7.84 -15.58 18.31
C ARG A 74 7.09 -15.89 19.60
N GLU A 75 5.90 -15.34 19.78
CA GLU A 75 5.06 -15.60 20.96
C GLU A 75 4.44 -17.00 20.94
N GLY A 76 4.43 -17.70 19.80
CA GLY A 76 3.84 -19.04 19.65
C GLY A 76 2.30 -19.05 19.75
N VAL A 77 1.66 -17.88 19.63
CA VAL A 77 0.21 -17.69 19.89
C VAL A 77 -0.62 -17.81 18.61
N ALA A 78 0.02 -17.79 17.44
CA ALA A 78 -0.67 -17.77 16.16
C ALA A 78 -0.55 -19.09 15.38
N ASP A 79 -1.61 -19.40 14.64
CA ASP A 79 -1.61 -20.46 13.64
C ASP A 79 -0.84 -19.98 12.40
N ASP A 80 0.37 -20.49 12.21
CA ASP A 80 1.27 -20.16 11.11
C ASP A 80 0.58 -20.26 9.74
N LYS A 81 -0.32 -21.24 9.55
CA LYS A 81 -1.04 -21.41 8.27
C LYS A 81 -1.96 -20.22 7.99
N LYS A 82 -2.61 -19.66 9.02
CA LYS A 82 -3.47 -18.49 8.87
C LYS A 82 -2.68 -17.23 8.56
N LEU A 83 -1.51 -17.05 9.18
CA LEU A 83 -0.64 -15.91 8.91
C LEU A 83 -0.10 -15.95 7.47
N ILE A 84 0.33 -17.11 7.00
CA ILE A 84 0.77 -17.29 5.62
C ILE A 84 -0.38 -17.03 4.65
N ALA A 85 -1.58 -17.56 4.92
CA ALA A 85 -2.75 -17.34 4.07
C ALA A 85 -3.14 -15.85 3.99
N GLU A 86 -3.04 -15.09 5.08
CA GLU A 86 -3.27 -13.64 5.10
C GLU A 86 -2.36 -12.91 4.12
N VAL A 87 -1.06 -13.23 4.14
CA VAL A 87 -0.07 -12.62 3.24
C VAL A 87 -0.31 -13.02 1.79
N MET A 88 -0.58 -14.30 1.52
CA MET A 88 -0.82 -14.79 0.15
C MET A 88 -2.07 -14.16 -0.50
N ASN A 89 -3.10 -13.87 0.30
CA ASN A 89 -4.33 -13.24 -0.18
C ASN A 89 -4.12 -11.79 -0.69
N VAL A 90 -3.07 -11.10 -0.25
CA VAL A 90 -2.73 -9.76 -0.75
C VAL A 90 -2.36 -9.82 -2.24
N PHE A 91 -1.58 -10.83 -2.64
CA PHE A 91 -1.12 -10.99 -4.02
C PHE A 91 -2.18 -11.55 -4.96
N GLN A 92 -3.09 -12.40 -4.47
CA GLN A 92 -4.20 -12.91 -5.30
C GLN A 92 -5.21 -11.82 -5.69
N LYS A 93 -5.36 -10.78 -4.87
CA LYS A 93 -6.26 -9.65 -5.17
C LYS A 93 -5.67 -8.65 -6.16
N SER A 94 -4.36 -8.62 -6.35
CA SER A 94 -3.69 -7.70 -7.28
C SER A 94 -3.71 -8.15 -8.75
N GLU A 95 -4.18 -9.37 -9.04
CA GLU A 95 -4.26 -9.94 -10.40
C GLU A 95 -5.67 -9.88 -11.03
N ASN A 96 -6.65 -9.29 -10.34
CA ASN A 96 -8.03 -9.12 -10.82
C ASN A 96 -8.37 -7.67 -11.14
#